data_AF-A0A0C9UXH6-F1
#
_entry.id   AF-A0A0C9UXH6-F1
#
_cell.length_a   1.000
_cell.length_b   1.000
_cell.length_c   1.000
_cell.angle_alpha   90.00
_cell.angle_beta   90.00
_cell.angle_gamma   90.00
#
_symmetry.space_group_name_H-M   'P 1'
#
loop_
_entity.id
_entity.type
_entity.pdbx_description
1 polymer ?
#
loop_
_entity_poly.entity_id
_entity_poly.type
_entity_poly.pdbx_seq_one_letter_code
_entity_poly.pdbx_strand_id
1 'polypeptide(L)'
;MSFTKLLKKRGSIDDITAIKSIIFPPSKPTSIAPLKNKYLFQSLSIPSYNYHCLDWWHNHDITVQLPAAPLTSESESTISTAPPTVSTTFSLWGMWAVESNPLNPTTSQPMNRPMENKKLWFSSNIGFRSVCNGEDEDELPVCPVFKEIGMKYRVFNLALIPIQVDT
;
A
#
# COMPACT_ATOMS: atom_id res chain seq x y z
N MET A 1 -1.85 23.98 20.88
CA MET A 1 -1.77 22.56 21.25
C MET A 1 -0.64 21.95 20.41
N SER A 2 0.46 21.46 21.02
CA SER A 2 1.66 21.05 20.25
C SER A 2 1.41 19.77 19.43
N PHE A 3 1.88 19.75 18.18
CA PHE A 3 1.74 18.65 17.21
C PHE A 3 2.24 17.30 17.76
N THR A 4 3.22 17.35 18.67
CA THR A 4 3.76 16.20 19.40
C THR A 4 2.71 15.49 20.27
N LYS A 5 1.71 16.21 20.79
CA LYS A 5 0.62 15.62 21.58
C LYS A 5 -0.43 14.93 20.69
N LEU A 6 -0.55 15.33 19.42
CA LEU A 6 -1.52 14.74 18.49
C LEU A 6 -1.01 13.40 17.92
N LEU A 7 0.30 13.33 17.62
CA LEU A 7 0.97 12.12 17.14
C LEU A 7 1.00 11.02 18.21
N LYS A 8 1.26 11.38 19.48
CA LYS A 8 1.23 10.45 20.63
C LYS A 8 -0.14 9.80 20.88
N LYS A 9 -1.21 10.36 20.30
CA LYS A 9 -2.59 9.87 20.46
C LYS A 9 -3.10 9.01 19.29
N ARG A 10 -2.32 8.88 18.19
CA ARG A 10 -2.77 8.25 16.94
C ARG A 10 -1.81 7.25 16.29
N GLY A 11 -0.53 7.19 16.71
CA GLY A 11 0.40 6.13 16.37
C GLY A 11 1.32 5.87 17.55
N SER A 12 1.82 4.64 17.74
CA SER A 12 2.81 4.39 18.79
C SER A 12 4.04 5.24 18.48
N ILE A 13 4.72 5.74 19.52
CA ILE A 13 6.01 6.44 19.37
C ILE A 13 7.02 5.56 18.59
N ASP A 14 6.82 4.26 18.64
CA ASP A 14 7.61 3.23 17.96
C ASP A 14 7.46 3.29 16.43
N ASP A 15 6.25 3.54 15.91
CA ASP A 15 5.98 3.60 14.46
C ASP A 15 6.67 4.79 13.82
N ILE A 16 6.64 5.94 14.49
CA ILE A 16 7.34 7.15 14.02
C ILE A 16 8.85 6.91 14.02
N THR A 17 9.35 6.20 15.03
CA THR A 17 10.78 5.87 15.13
C THR A 17 11.20 4.91 14.01
N ALA A 18 10.39 3.91 13.70
CA ALA A 18 10.60 2.99 12.57
C ALA A 18 10.56 3.71 11.21
N ILE A 19 9.59 4.60 10.99
CA ILE A 19 9.52 5.38 9.76
C ILE A 19 10.80 6.22 9.59
N LYS A 20 11.26 6.86 10.67
CA LYS A 20 12.51 7.63 10.63
C LYS A 20 13.72 6.73 10.34
N SER A 21 13.84 5.58 10.98
CA SER A 21 15.00 4.69 10.75
C SER A 21 15.07 4.12 9.33
N ILE A 22 13.93 3.96 8.65
CA ILE A 22 13.86 3.49 7.25
C ILE A 22 14.14 4.61 6.23
N ILE A 23 13.79 5.86 6.57
CA ILE A 23 13.83 6.99 5.63
C ILE A 23 15.17 7.74 5.66
N PHE A 24 15.84 7.79 6.81
CA PHE A 24 17.13 8.46 6.97
C PHE A 24 18.41 7.69 6.56
N PRO A 25 18.42 6.40 6.13
CA PRO A 25 19.59 5.80 5.47
C PRO A 25 19.80 6.38 4.05
N PRO A 26 20.94 6.11 3.38
CA PRO A 26 21.25 6.63 2.04
C PRO A 26 20.30 6.16 0.92
N SER A 27 19.39 5.22 1.20
CA SER A 27 18.52 4.55 0.24
C SER A 27 17.34 5.40 -0.27
N LYS A 28 17.10 6.61 0.26
CA LYS A 28 16.07 7.57 -0.21
C LYS A 28 14.78 6.88 -0.73
N PRO A 29 14.08 6.07 0.10
CA PRO A 29 12.96 5.28 -0.37
C PRO A 29 11.79 6.15 -0.85
N THR A 30 11.07 5.67 -1.88
CA THR A 30 9.79 6.24 -2.29
C THR A 30 8.67 5.67 -1.43
N SER A 31 7.96 6.53 -0.72
CA SER A 31 6.83 6.16 0.15
C SER A 31 5.50 6.32 -0.58
N ILE A 32 4.63 5.32 -0.56
CA ILE A 32 3.24 5.48 -1.00
C ILE A 32 2.32 5.46 0.22
N ALA A 33 1.38 6.39 0.26
CA ALA A 33 0.33 6.41 1.26
C ALA A 33 -1.03 6.74 0.65
N PRO A 34 -2.13 6.50 1.39
CA PRO A 34 -3.45 6.94 0.95
C PRO A 34 -3.58 8.48 0.92
N LEU A 35 -4.57 8.97 0.20
CA LEU A 35 -4.85 10.40 0.07
C LEU A 35 -4.97 11.09 1.44
N LYS A 36 -4.56 12.38 1.48
CA LYS A 36 -4.52 13.25 2.66
C LYS A 36 -3.46 12.92 3.71
N ASN A 37 -2.51 12.01 3.44
CA ASN A 37 -1.36 11.75 4.33
C ASN A 37 -0.14 12.66 4.08
N LYS A 38 -0.21 13.59 3.12
CA LYS A 38 0.90 14.49 2.75
C LYS A 38 1.50 15.25 3.94
N TYR A 39 0.65 15.71 4.87
CA TYR A 39 1.10 16.47 6.03
C TYR A 39 2.03 15.65 6.94
N LEU A 40 1.83 14.33 7.03
CA LEU A 40 2.66 13.45 7.84
C LEU A 40 4.07 13.41 7.26
N PHE A 41 4.18 13.23 5.94
CA PHE A 41 5.47 13.21 5.26
C PHE A 41 6.22 14.53 5.37
N GLN A 42 5.50 15.66 5.21
CA GLN A 42 6.05 16.99 5.42
C GLN A 42 6.57 17.18 6.86
N SER A 43 5.82 16.72 7.86
CA SER A 43 6.24 16.80 9.27
C SER A 43 7.49 15.96 9.58
N LEU A 44 7.76 14.93 8.78
CA LEU A 44 8.95 14.08 8.87
C LEU A 44 10.11 14.57 7.99
N SER A 45 9.96 15.73 7.33
CA SER A 45 10.96 16.29 6.41
C SER A 45 11.31 15.39 5.23
N ILE A 46 10.35 14.56 4.78
CA ILE A 46 10.51 13.75 3.58
C ILE A 46 10.30 14.64 2.34
N PRO A 47 11.23 14.66 1.37
CA PRO A 47 11.07 15.45 0.17
C PRO A 47 9.82 15.07 -0.62
N SER A 48 9.16 16.05 -1.25
CA SER A 48 7.91 15.80 -2.00
C SER A 48 8.03 14.88 -3.20
N TYR A 49 9.26 14.66 -3.70
CA TYR A 49 9.54 13.72 -4.78
C TYR A 49 9.76 12.27 -4.27
N ASN A 50 9.84 12.07 -2.95
CA ASN A 50 10.01 10.77 -2.30
C ASN A 50 8.71 10.22 -1.72
N TYR A 51 7.56 10.83 -2.00
CA TYR A 51 6.28 10.25 -1.60
C TYR A 51 5.15 10.54 -2.58
N HIS A 52 4.19 9.62 -2.61
CA HIS A 52 2.96 9.74 -3.39
C HIS A 52 1.76 9.44 -2.49
N CYS A 53 0.77 10.34 -2.52
CA CYS A 53 -0.50 10.15 -1.83
C CYS A 53 -1.57 9.83 -2.87
N LEU A 54 -2.08 8.60 -2.86
CA LEU A 54 -3.00 8.11 -3.89
C LEU A 54 -4.43 8.07 -3.36
N ASP A 55 -5.39 8.54 -4.17
CA ASP A 55 -6.79 8.20 -3.96
C ASP A 55 -7.06 6.75 -4.35
N TRP A 56 -8.24 6.23 -4.00
CA TRP A 56 -8.66 4.92 -4.45
C TRP A 56 -8.65 4.81 -5.97
N TRP A 57 -8.27 3.63 -6.45
CA TRP A 57 -8.19 3.29 -7.88
C TRP A 57 -7.15 4.05 -8.69
N HIS A 58 -6.45 5.02 -8.12
CA HIS A 58 -5.26 5.59 -8.74
C HIS A 58 -4.11 4.59 -8.69
N ASN A 59 -3.32 4.64 -9.75
CA ASN A 59 -2.11 3.85 -9.92
C ASN A 59 -0.91 4.79 -9.89
N HIS A 60 0.21 4.30 -9.40
CA HIS A 60 1.49 4.98 -9.52
C HIS A 60 2.58 3.97 -9.83
N ASP A 61 3.38 4.29 -10.85
CA ASP A 61 4.49 3.45 -11.28
C ASP A 61 5.76 3.86 -10.53
N ILE A 62 6.45 2.88 -9.97
CA ILE A 62 7.73 3.04 -9.29
C ILE A 62 8.74 2.12 -9.93
N THR A 63 9.81 2.70 -10.48
CA THR A 63 10.98 1.94 -10.91
C THR A 63 11.86 1.63 -9.71
N VAL A 64 12.14 0.35 -9.49
CA VAL A 64 13.07 -0.12 -8.46
C VAL A 64 14.27 -0.76 -9.14
N GLN A 65 15.45 -0.27 -8.79
CA GLN A 65 16.71 -0.91 -9.16
C GLN A 65 17.01 -1.98 -8.11
N LEU A 66 16.86 -3.24 -8.50
CA LEU A 66 17.24 -4.35 -7.64
C LEU A 66 18.73 -4.64 -7.84
N PRO A 67 19.54 -4.67 -6.77
CA PRO A 67 20.93 -5.09 -6.88
C PRO A 67 20.97 -6.58 -7.23
N ALA A 68 21.13 -6.88 -8.51
CA ALA A 68 21.39 -8.23 -8.98
C ALA A 68 22.90 -8.51 -8.95
N ALA A 69 23.30 -9.67 -8.45
CA ALA A 69 24.56 -10.29 -8.86
C ALA A 69 24.59 -10.40 -10.41
N PRO A 70 25.77 -10.42 -11.05
CA PRO A 70 26.28 -9.45 -12.02
C PRO A 70 25.44 -9.15 -13.30
N LEU A 71 24.12 -9.09 -13.24
CA LEU A 71 23.24 -8.70 -14.35
C LEU A 71 22.13 -7.77 -13.85
N THR A 72 22.35 -6.46 -13.97
CA THR A 72 21.40 -5.38 -13.64
C THR A 72 20.05 -5.60 -14.33
N SER A 73 19.04 -6.00 -13.57
CA SER A 73 17.64 -6.06 -14.02
C SER A 73 16.86 -4.88 -13.42
N GLU A 74 16.40 -3.97 -14.27
CA GLU A 74 15.48 -2.90 -13.88
C GLU A 74 14.04 -3.45 -13.85
N SER A 75 13.34 -3.24 -12.74
CA SER A 75 11.94 -3.65 -12.58
C SER A 75 11.08 -2.45 -12.26
N GLU A 76 10.01 -2.23 -13.01
CA GLU A 76 8.98 -1.26 -12.69
C GLU A 76 7.86 -1.96 -11.92
N SER A 77 7.29 -1.30 -10.92
CA SER A 77 6.20 -1.82 -10.11
C SER A 77 5.09 -0.81 -10.08
N THR A 78 3.91 -1.20 -10.57
CA THR A 78 2.69 -0.41 -10.45
C THR A 78 2.05 -0.70 -9.11
N ILE A 79 1.83 0.33 -8.30
CA ILE A 79 1.13 0.21 -7.03
C ILE A 79 -0.22 0.91 -7.16
N SER A 80 -1.28 0.19 -6.81
CA SER A 80 -2.66 0.63 -6.90
C SER A 80 -3.35 0.52 -5.55
N THR A 81 -4.16 1.51 -5.17
CA THR A 81 -4.91 1.51 -3.91
C THR A 81 -6.33 1.00 -4.11
N ALA A 82 -6.87 0.19 -3.19
CA ALA A 82 -8.28 -0.20 -3.17
C ALA A 82 -9.02 0.21 -1.86
N PRO A 83 -10.35 0.47 -1.89
CA PRO A 83 -11.10 1.08 -0.78
C PRO A 83 -11.32 0.19 0.46
N PRO A 84 -11.67 0.79 1.62
CA PRO A 84 -13.01 0.51 2.18
C PRO A 84 -13.64 1.67 3.01
N THR A 85 -14.78 1.35 3.60
CA THR A 85 -15.76 2.10 4.39
C THR A 85 -15.23 3.22 5.29
N VAL A 86 -15.96 4.34 5.26
CA VAL A 86 -15.75 5.62 5.94
C VAL A 86 -15.25 5.48 7.39
N SER A 87 -14.02 5.91 7.65
CA SER A 87 -13.55 6.29 8.98
C SER A 87 -13.61 7.81 9.11
N THR A 88 -14.04 8.31 10.27
CA THR A 88 -14.15 9.72 10.66
C THR A 88 -12.79 10.42 10.85
N THR A 89 -11.73 9.89 10.23
CA THR A 89 -10.36 10.42 10.31
C THR A 89 -9.93 11.02 8.97
N PHE A 90 -9.24 12.16 9.04
CA PHE A 90 -8.85 13.02 7.91
C PHE A 90 -7.83 12.39 6.92
N SER A 91 -7.58 11.08 7.01
CA SER A 91 -6.67 10.30 6.15
C SER A 91 -7.44 9.13 5.56
N LEU A 92 -7.26 8.90 4.26
CA LEU A 92 -7.85 7.74 3.58
C LEU A 92 -7.22 6.45 4.15
N TRP A 93 -8.00 5.38 4.26
CA TRP A 93 -7.52 4.03 4.54
C TRP A 93 -7.62 3.22 3.25
N GLY A 94 -6.81 2.18 3.08
CA GLY A 94 -6.82 1.42 1.84
C GLY A 94 -6.02 0.13 1.88
N MET A 95 -6.28 -0.66 0.85
CA MET A 95 -5.59 -1.89 0.48
C MET A 95 -4.65 -1.57 -0.68
N TRP A 96 -3.68 -2.44 -0.95
CA TRP A 96 -2.73 -2.25 -2.04
C TRP A 96 -2.72 -3.44 -2.98
N ALA A 97 -2.92 -3.19 -4.28
CA ALA A 97 -2.66 -4.12 -5.36
C ALA A 97 -1.36 -3.69 -6.06
N VAL A 98 -0.37 -4.57 -6.06
CA VAL A 98 0.96 -4.31 -6.64
C VAL A 98 1.18 -5.26 -7.80
N GLU A 99 1.59 -4.73 -8.95
CA GLU A 99 1.91 -5.51 -10.14
C GLU A 99 3.32 -5.19 -10.61
N SER A 100 4.14 -6.24 -10.83
CA SER A 100 5.46 -6.08 -11.42
C SER A 100 5.34 -5.97 -12.93
N ASN A 101 5.99 -4.96 -13.51
CA ASN A 101 6.15 -4.77 -14.95
C ASN A 101 7.66 -4.87 -15.27
N PRO A 102 8.16 -6.06 -15.67
CA PRO A 102 9.59 -6.23 -15.95
C PRO A 102 10.00 -5.44 -17.19
N LEU A 103 10.98 -4.54 -17.02
CA LEU A 103 11.56 -3.76 -18.11
C LEU A 103 12.81 -4.43 -18.66
N ASN A 104 13.08 -4.20 -19.94
CA ASN A 104 14.32 -4.59 -20.57
C ASN A 104 15.43 -3.62 -20.13
N PRO A 105 16.52 -4.11 -19.52
CA PRO A 105 17.56 -3.25 -18.92
C PRO A 105 18.35 -2.42 -19.94
N THR A 106 18.28 -2.74 -21.23
CA THR A 106 19.01 -2.00 -22.29
C THR A 106 18.15 -0.94 -22.96
N THR A 107 16.82 -1.12 -22.97
CA THR A 107 15.90 -0.26 -23.72
C THR A 107 14.88 0.46 -22.85
N SER A 108 14.80 0.08 -21.56
CA SER A 108 13.75 0.48 -20.61
C SER A 108 12.34 0.32 -21.19
N GLN A 109 12.18 -0.57 -22.18
CA GLN A 109 10.91 -0.96 -22.78
C GLN A 109 10.41 -2.24 -22.10
N PRO A 110 9.10 -2.52 -22.13
CA PRO A 110 8.57 -3.80 -21.68
C PRO A 110 9.32 -4.96 -22.34
N MET A 111 9.72 -5.97 -21.57
CA MET A 111 10.33 -7.16 -22.18
C MET A 111 9.33 -7.84 -23.11
N ASN A 112 9.70 -8.02 -24.39
CA ASN A 112 8.93 -8.81 -25.37
C ASN A 112 8.92 -10.33 -25.09
N ARG A 113 9.31 -10.77 -23.89
CA ARG A 113 9.26 -12.17 -23.46
C ARG A 113 7.99 -12.39 -22.63
N PRO A 114 7.41 -13.61 -22.63
CA PRO A 114 6.28 -13.95 -21.76
C PRO A 114 6.78 -14.12 -20.33
N MET A 115 7.26 -13.03 -19.72
CA MET A 115 7.52 -12.99 -18.29
C MET A 115 6.21 -12.55 -17.65
N GLU A 116 5.57 -13.50 -16.96
CA GLU A 116 4.27 -13.25 -16.35
C GLU A 116 4.41 -12.22 -15.22
N ASN A 117 3.68 -11.12 -15.34
CA ASN A 117 3.58 -10.10 -14.29
C ASN A 117 3.18 -10.76 -12.97
N LYS A 118 3.93 -10.46 -11.90
CA LYS A 118 3.61 -10.92 -10.55
C LYS A 118 2.75 -9.89 -9.84
N LYS A 119 1.64 -10.36 -9.29
CA LYS A 119 0.63 -9.57 -8.60
C LYS A 119 0.57 -9.92 -7.12
N LEU A 120 0.68 -8.90 -6.28
CA LEU A 120 0.56 -8.98 -4.83
C LEU A 120 -0.63 -8.15 -4.38
N TRP A 121 -1.41 -8.68 -3.43
CA TRP A 121 -2.45 -7.93 -2.76
C TRP A 121 -2.16 -7.85 -1.26
N PHE A 122 -2.19 -6.65 -0.70
CA PHE A 122 -2.12 -6.40 0.74
C PHE A 122 -3.46 -5.83 1.18
N SER A 123 -4.23 -6.61 1.94
CA SER A 123 -5.60 -6.23 2.28
C SER A 123 -5.69 -5.18 3.40
N SER A 124 -4.59 -4.91 4.09
CA SER A 124 -4.59 -4.07 5.31
C SER A 124 -5.58 -4.60 6.35
N ASN A 125 -5.81 -3.84 7.43
CA ASN A 125 -6.70 -4.22 8.54
C ASN A 125 -8.18 -4.01 8.21
N ILE A 126 -8.64 -4.61 7.11
CA ILE A 126 -9.98 -4.38 6.55
C ILE A 126 -10.77 -5.68 6.62
N GLY A 127 -11.89 -5.65 7.34
CA GLY A 127 -12.80 -6.78 7.48
C GLY A 127 -13.64 -7.00 6.23
N PHE A 128 -13.90 -8.27 5.92
CA PHE A 128 -14.80 -8.69 4.84
C PHE A 128 -16.26 -8.32 5.12
N ARG A 129 -16.65 -8.39 6.39
CA ARG A 129 -17.93 -8.02 6.98
C ARG A 129 -17.70 -7.52 8.41
N SER A 130 -18.70 -6.86 8.99
CA SER A 130 -18.69 -6.43 10.38
C SER A 130 -19.79 -7.19 11.11
N VAL A 131 -19.43 -8.03 12.08
CA VAL A 131 -20.36 -8.83 12.87
C VAL A 131 -20.39 -8.29 14.29
N CYS A 132 -21.54 -7.80 14.75
CA CYS A 132 -21.73 -7.40 16.15
C CYS A 132 -22.17 -8.61 16.99
N ASN A 133 -21.98 -8.52 18.30
CA ASN A 133 -22.38 -9.59 19.22
C ASN A 133 -23.87 -9.91 19.09
N GLY A 134 -24.18 -11.18 18.81
CA GLY A 134 -25.55 -11.68 18.69
C GLY A 134 -26.17 -11.53 17.30
N GLU A 135 -25.43 -11.02 16.31
CA GLU A 135 -25.85 -11.05 14.91
C GLU A 135 -25.53 -12.40 14.26
N ASP A 136 -26.39 -12.84 13.34
CA ASP A 136 -26.10 -13.97 12.46
C ASP A 136 -25.16 -13.51 11.35
N GLU A 137 -23.95 -14.06 11.33
CA GLU A 137 -22.92 -13.71 10.38
C GLU A 137 -23.38 -13.92 8.91
N ASP A 138 -24.21 -14.92 8.63
CA ASP A 138 -24.63 -15.28 7.28
C ASP A 138 -25.67 -14.33 6.68
N GLU A 139 -26.38 -13.56 7.52
CA GLU A 139 -27.37 -12.57 7.10
C GLU A 139 -26.76 -11.19 6.82
N LEU A 140 -25.50 -10.98 7.19
CA LEU A 140 -24.86 -9.66 7.12
C LEU A 140 -24.27 -9.34 5.73
N PRO A 141 -24.34 -8.08 5.29
CA PRO A 141 -23.81 -7.68 4.00
C PRO A 141 -22.29 -7.79 3.96
N VAL A 142 -21.78 -8.30 2.85
CA VAL A 142 -20.35 -8.33 2.53
C VAL A 142 -19.91 -6.99 1.96
N CYS A 143 -18.70 -6.56 2.29
CA CYS A 143 -18.11 -5.37 1.68
C CYS A 143 -17.95 -5.57 0.15
N PRO A 144 -18.61 -4.77 -0.70
CA PRO A 144 -18.63 -4.98 -2.15
C PRO A 144 -17.26 -4.76 -2.80
N VAL A 145 -16.37 -4.02 -2.13
CA VAL A 145 -15.04 -3.65 -2.64
C VAL A 145 -14.19 -4.87 -2.97
N PHE A 146 -14.28 -5.95 -2.19
CA PHE A 146 -13.54 -7.18 -2.47
C PHE A 146 -13.91 -7.79 -3.83
N LYS A 147 -15.19 -7.72 -4.20
CA LYS A 147 -15.68 -8.16 -5.51
C LYS A 147 -15.16 -7.25 -6.62
N GLU A 148 -15.20 -5.94 -6.40
CA GLU A 148 -14.68 -4.95 -7.36
C GLU A 148 -13.18 -5.15 -7.62
N ILE A 149 -12.38 -5.40 -6.58
CA ILE A 149 -10.95 -5.72 -6.68
C ILE A 149 -10.75 -6.98 -7.51
N GLY A 150 -11.47 -8.07 -7.20
CA GLY A 150 -11.36 -9.33 -7.93
C GLY A 150 -11.77 -9.20 -9.40
N MET A 151 -12.75 -8.35 -9.71
CA MET A 151 -13.14 -8.06 -11.09
C MET A 151 -12.10 -7.20 -11.83
N LYS A 152 -11.53 -6.20 -11.16
CA LYS A 152 -10.60 -5.24 -11.77
C LYS A 152 -9.21 -5.81 -11.98
N TYR A 153 -8.61 -6.40 -10.94
CA TYR A 153 -7.22 -6.85 -10.98
C TYR A 153 -7.06 -8.34 -11.31
N ARG A 154 -8.18 -9.09 -11.29
CA ARG A 154 -8.25 -10.53 -11.58
C ARG A 154 -7.46 -11.33 -10.54
N VAL A 155 -6.60 -12.23 -11.01
CA VAL A 155 -5.84 -13.16 -10.19
C VAL A 155 -4.64 -12.45 -9.58
N PHE A 156 -4.42 -12.68 -8.28
CA PHE A 156 -3.19 -12.33 -7.57
C PHE A 156 -2.34 -13.58 -7.35
N ASN A 157 -1.02 -13.44 -7.42
CA ASN A 157 -0.09 -14.54 -7.11
C ASN A 157 0.11 -14.70 -5.60
N LEU A 158 -0.01 -13.61 -4.83
CA LEU A 158 0.13 -13.60 -3.38
C LEU A 158 -0.88 -12.62 -2.77
N ALA A 159 -1.51 -13.01 -1.67
CA ALA A 159 -2.37 -12.16 -0.87
C ALA A 159 -1.91 -12.17 0.59
N LEU A 160 -1.74 -10.99 1.17
CA LEU A 160 -1.40 -10.77 2.57
C LEU A 160 -2.65 -10.27 3.29
N ILE A 161 -3.32 -11.19 3.99
CA ILE A 161 -4.60 -10.96 4.65
C ILE A 161 -4.39 -11.14 6.16
N PRO A 162 -4.69 -10.14 7.01
CA PRO A 162 -4.59 -10.32 8.44
C PRO A 162 -5.65 -11.31 8.91
N ILE A 163 -5.23 -12.24 9.76
CA ILE A 163 -6.13 -13.12 10.49
C ILE A 163 -6.09 -12.62 11.92
N GLN A 164 -7.10 -11.85 12.32
CA GLN A 164 -7.27 -11.51 13.71
C GLN A 164 -8.04 -12.65 14.38
N VAL A 165 -7.45 -13.22 15.44
CA VAL A 165 -8.13 -14.14 16.35
C VAL A 165 -8.43 -13.32 17.59
N ASP A 166 -9.70 -13.05 17.84
CA ASP A 166 -10.10 -12.42 19.09
C ASP A 166 -9.89 -13.43 20.23
N THR A 167 -8.97 -13.12 21.15
CA THR A 167 -8.80 -13.81 22.44
C THR A 167 -9.40 -13.00 23.57
#